data_AF-A0A7W1S7X9-F1
#
_entry.id   AF-A0A7W1S7X9-F1
#
_cell.length_a   1.000
_cell.length_b   1.000
_cell.length_c   1.000
_cell.angle_alpha   90.00
_cell.angle_beta   90.00
_cell.angle_gamma   90.00
#
_symmetry.space_group_name_H-M   'P 1'
#
loop_
_entity.id
_entity.type
_entity.pdbx_description
1 polymer ?
#
loop_
_entity_poly.entity_id
_entity_poly.type
_entity_poly.pdbx_seq_one_letter_code
_entity_poly.pdbx_strand_id
1 'polypeptide(L)'
;GYVSPEGYGPLPAGFAWGQNTTVAQQSAWLAQAATLSAQSGHVRLMIVFNVEFPLYSGDDPQGGYAMLRPGGACPACDTLGAVMKK
;
A
#
# COMPACT_ATOMS: atom_id res chain seq x y z
N GLY A 1 3.40 6.61 -2.38
CA GLY A 1 3.56 5.28 -1.75
C GLY A 1 3.75 5.49 -0.27
N TYR A 2 3.21 4.61 0.54
CA TYR A 2 3.00 4.79 1.98
C TYR A 2 3.40 3.48 2.68
N VAL A 3 3.66 3.50 3.98
CA VAL A 3 3.86 2.30 4.81
C VAL A 3 2.83 2.30 5.93
N SER A 4 2.18 1.17 6.21
CA SER A 4 1.23 1.04 7.32
C SER A 4 1.67 -0.05 8.30
N PRO A 5 1.77 0.25 9.62
CA PRO A 5 2.05 -0.75 10.64
C PRO A 5 0.84 -1.63 10.99
N GLU A 6 -0.37 -1.29 10.55
CA GLU A 6 -1.59 -2.00 10.97
C GLU A 6 -1.55 -3.49 10.57
N GLY A 7 -1.84 -4.36 11.52
CA GLY A 7 -1.75 -5.82 11.36
C GLY A 7 -0.35 -6.39 11.61
N TYR A 8 0.66 -5.56 11.83
CA TYR A 8 2.02 -5.96 12.22
C TYR A 8 2.35 -5.46 13.63
N GLY A 9 3.29 -4.54 13.76
CA GLY A 9 3.75 -3.92 15.00
C GLY A 9 4.29 -2.50 14.73
N PRO A 10 4.93 -1.83 15.69
CA PRO A 10 5.47 -0.50 15.48
C PRO A 10 6.50 -0.47 14.33
N LEU A 11 6.60 0.67 13.64
CA LEU A 11 7.61 0.85 12.60
C LEU A 11 8.98 1.11 13.24
N PRO A 12 10.07 0.71 12.57
CA PRO A 12 11.41 1.16 12.93
C PRO A 12 11.54 2.68 12.91
N ALA A 13 12.52 3.21 13.65
CA ALA A 13 12.73 4.66 13.77
C ALA A 13 12.89 5.36 12.41
N GLY A 14 13.55 4.72 11.43
CA GLY A 14 13.70 5.25 10.06
C GLY A 14 12.39 5.37 9.28
N PHE A 15 11.33 4.70 9.72
CA PHE A 15 10.01 4.68 9.11
C PHE A 15 8.94 5.36 9.99
N ALA A 16 9.35 6.08 11.05
CA ALA A 16 8.43 6.72 11.99
C ALA A 16 7.43 7.69 11.33
N TRP A 17 7.77 8.25 10.16
CA TRP A 17 6.87 9.10 9.35
C TRP A 17 5.56 8.38 8.96
N GLY A 18 5.58 7.05 8.85
CA GLY A 18 4.43 6.23 8.48
C GLY A 18 3.64 5.68 9.67
N GLN A 19 4.04 5.97 10.92
CA GLN A 19 3.55 5.28 12.12
C GLN A 19 2.03 5.37 12.33
N ASN A 20 1.41 6.43 11.81
CA ASN A 20 -0.03 6.69 11.94
C ASN A 20 -0.80 6.47 10.63
N THR A 21 -0.18 5.83 9.64
CA THR A 21 -0.86 5.49 8.38
C THR A 21 -1.71 4.24 8.56
N THR A 22 -2.99 4.34 8.27
CA THR A 22 -3.90 3.18 8.30
C THR A 22 -3.88 2.41 6.98
N VAL A 23 -4.23 1.12 7.00
CA VAL A 23 -4.44 0.29 5.80
C VAL A 23 -5.55 0.88 4.93
N ALA A 24 -6.56 1.51 5.54
CA ALA A 24 -7.63 2.18 4.79
C ALA A 24 -7.11 3.39 3.99
N GLN A 25 -6.28 4.25 4.60
CA GLN A 25 -5.61 5.36 3.92
C GLN A 25 -4.69 4.86 2.81
N GLN A 26 -3.86 3.86 3.13
CA GLN A 26 -3.00 3.14 2.19
C GLN A 26 -3.82 2.69 0.96
N SER A 27 -4.88 1.91 1.18
CA SER A 27 -5.73 1.38 0.11
C SER A 27 -6.38 2.49 -0.75
N ALA A 28 -6.86 3.57 -0.12
CA ALA A 28 -7.46 4.70 -0.83
C ALA A 28 -6.43 5.46 -1.70
N TRP A 29 -5.23 5.72 -1.19
CA TRP A 29 -4.20 6.45 -1.92
C TRP A 29 -3.66 5.68 -3.12
N LEU A 30 -3.59 4.34 -3.05
CA LEU A 30 -3.18 3.53 -4.21
C LEU A 30 -4.21 3.58 -5.33
N ALA A 31 -5.49 3.46 -4.99
CA ALA A 31 -6.57 3.62 -5.95
C ALA A 31 -6.57 5.03 -6.57
N GLN A 32 -6.38 6.07 -5.75
CA GLN A 32 -6.28 7.45 -6.24
C GLN A 32 -5.08 7.63 -7.18
N ALA A 33 -3.91 7.07 -6.84
CA ALA A 33 -2.73 7.13 -7.70
C ALA A 33 -2.97 6.43 -9.05
N ALA A 34 -3.68 5.29 -9.06
CA ALA A 34 -4.06 4.60 -10.29
C ALA A 34 -5.00 5.45 -11.15
N THR A 35 -6.04 6.03 -10.56
CA THR A 35 -6.97 6.94 -11.25
C THR A 35 -6.25 8.14 -11.85
N LEU A 36 -5.42 8.83 -11.06
CA LEU A 36 -4.65 9.99 -11.52
C LEU A 36 -3.69 9.61 -12.65
N SER A 37 -3.00 8.46 -12.51
CA SER A 37 -2.09 7.96 -13.54
C SER A 37 -2.82 7.75 -14.86
N ALA A 38 -3.96 7.04 -14.82
CA ALA A 38 -4.78 6.75 -16.01
C ALA A 38 -5.36 8.00 -16.66
N GLN A 39 -5.80 8.98 -15.86
CA GLN A 39 -6.45 10.20 -16.36
C GLN A 39 -5.47 11.29 -16.81
N SER A 40 -4.23 11.27 -16.32
CA SER A 40 -3.26 12.34 -16.58
C SER A 40 -2.81 12.47 -18.04
N GLY A 41 -2.90 11.40 -18.83
CA GLY A 41 -2.27 11.34 -20.16
C GLY A 41 -0.72 11.32 -20.14
N HIS A 42 -0.11 11.33 -18.95
CA HIS A 42 1.35 11.38 -18.77
C HIS A 42 1.96 10.05 -18.34
N VAL A 43 1.17 9.17 -17.72
CA VAL A 43 1.64 7.87 -17.22
C VAL A 43 1.21 6.76 -18.16
N ARG A 44 2.19 6.03 -18.73
CA ARG A 44 1.93 4.85 -19.58
C ARG A 44 1.86 3.54 -18.80
N LEU A 45 2.52 3.46 -17.66
CA LEU A 45 2.58 2.26 -16.83
C LEU A 45 2.72 2.65 -15.36
N MET A 46 1.90 2.05 -14.50
CA MET A 46 2.03 2.09 -13.05
C MET A 46 2.41 0.69 -12.57
N ILE A 47 3.49 0.59 -11.79
CA ILE A 47 3.95 -0.67 -11.19
C ILE A 47 3.65 -0.60 -9.69
N VAL A 48 3.10 -1.68 -9.15
CA VAL A 48 2.86 -1.79 -7.71
C VAL A 48 4.00 -2.53 -7.05
N PHE A 49 4.62 -1.87 -6.08
CA PHE A 49 5.47 -2.47 -5.05
C PHE A 49 4.88 -2.04 -3.69
N ASN A 50 4.47 -2.93 -2.79
CA ASN A 50 4.63 -4.39 -2.80
C ASN A 50 3.27 -5.12 -2.78
N VAL A 51 3.19 -6.33 -3.33
CA VAL A 51 1.93 -7.09 -3.42
C VAL A 51 1.77 -8.03 -2.23
N GLU A 52 2.65 -9.02 -2.12
CA GLU A 52 2.60 -10.07 -1.07
C GLU A 52 4.02 -10.36 -0.57
N PHE A 53 4.53 -9.49 0.30
CA PHE A 53 5.85 -9.67 0.89
C PHE A 53 5.80 -9.38 2.38
N PRO A 54 5.64 -10.41 3.24
CA PRO A 54 5.30 -10.22 4.65
C PRO A 54 6.50 -9.88 5.55
N LEU A 55 7.72 -9.74 5.00
CA LEU A 55 8.91 -9.45 5.81
C LEU A 55 8.72 -8.13 6.56
N TYR A 56 8.68 -8.20 7.89
CA TYR A 56 8.53 -7.05 8.76
C TYR A 56 9.59 -7.13 9.86
N SER A 57 10.75 -6.55 9.58
CA SER A 57 11.91 -6.59 10.48
C SER A 57 12.18 -5.24 11.13
N GLY A 58 13.05 -5.23 12.15
CA GLY A 58 13.44 -4.02 12.87
C GLY A 58 14.19 -3.00 12.01
N ASP A 59 14.75 -3.40 10.86
CA ASP A 59 15.49 -2.49 9.97
C ASP A 59 14.74 -2.21 8.66
N ASP A 60 13.88 -3.15 8.23
CA ASP A 60 13.16 -3.07 6.97
C ASP A 60 11.72 -3.65 7.11
N PRO A 61 10.69 -2.79 7.20
CA PRO A 61 9.30 -3.17 7.37
C PRO A 61 8.58 -3.35 6.03
N GLN A 62 9.12 -4.15 5.11
CA GLN A 62 8.57 -4.33 3.75
C GLN A 62 7.09 -4.76 3.74
N GLY A 63 6.68 -5.58 4.70
CA GLY A 63 5.29 -6.00 4.89
C GLY A 63 4.33 -4.85 5.14
N GLY A 64 4.81 -3.73 5.69
CA GLY A 64 4.01 -2.52 5.84
C GLY A 64 3.60 -1.88 4.51
N TYR A 65 4.33 -2.17 3.42
CA TYR A 65 4.02 -1.72 2.06
C TYR A 65 3.14 -2.70 1.26
N ALA A 66 3.00 -3.94 1.73
CA ALA A 66 2.30 -4.99 0.99
C ALA A 66 0.78 -4.74 0.92
N MET A 67 0.20 -4.93 -0.27
CA MET A 67 -1.25 -4.90 -0.50
C MET A 67 -1.96 -5.99 0.28
N LEU A 68 -1.44 -7.22 0.24
CA LEU A 68 -1.94 -8.33 1.06
C LEU A 68 -1.49 -8.11 2.51
N ARG A 69 -2.46 -8.18 3.41
CA ARG A 69 -2.27 -7.97 4.84
C ARG A 69 -2.11 -9.31 5.56
N PRO A 70 -1.52 -9.32 6.78
CA PRO A 70 -1.54 -10.49 7.63
C PRO A 70 -2.96 -11.04 7.79
N GLY A 71 -3.14 -12.35 7.62
CA GLY A 71 -4.45 -13.00 7.59
C GLY A 71 -5.10 -13.12 6.21
N GLY A 72 -4.44 -12.63 5.14
CA GLY A 72 -4.83 -12.87 3.75
C GLY A 72 -5.85 -11.87 3.16
N ALA A 73 -6.30 -10.89 3.94
CA ALA A 73 -7.15 -9.82 3.44
C ALA A 73 -6.37 -8.89 2.48
N CYS A 74 -7.03 -8.35 1.47
CA CYS A 74 -6.44 -7.35 0.57
C CYS A 74 -7.38 -6.14 0.34
N PRO A 75 -7.53 -5.23 1.33
CA PRO A 75 -8.36 -4.03 1.17
C PRO A 75 -7.91 -3.15 0.00
N ALA A 76 -6.60 -3.14 -0.29
CA ALA A 76 -6.05 -2.44 -1.45
C ALA A 76 -6.49 -3.07 -2.79
N CYS A 77 -6.72 -4.39 -2.84
CA CYS A 77 -7.27 -5.05 -4.03
C CYS A 77 -8.71 -4.61 -4.28
N ASP A 78 -9.50 -4.42 -3.23
CA ASP A 78 -10.89 -3.97 -3.35
C ASP A 78 -10.96 -2.53 -3.89
N THR A 79 -10.20 -1.61 -3.30
CA THR A 79 -10.19 -0.19 -3.72
C THR A 79 -9.57 -0.03 -5.10
N LEU A 80 -8.44 -0.69 -5.38
CA LEU A 80 -7.79 -0.63 -6.68
C LEU A 80 -8.67 -1.30 -7.76
N GLY A 81 -9.28 -2.44 -7.45
CA GLY A 81 -10.21 -3.13 -8.34
C GLY A 81 -11.42 -2.28 -8.70
N ALA A 82 -11.93 -1.44 -7.78
CA ALA A 82 -13.04 -0.54 -8.06
C ALA A 82 -12.71 0.52 -9.13
N VAL A 83 -11.48 1.02 -9.18
CA VAL A 83 -11.05 2.05 -10.15
C VAL A 83 -10.44 1.47 -11.43
N MET A 84 -10.15 0.17 -11.45
CA MET A 84 -9.61 -0.53 -12.62
C MET A 84 -10.67 -1.22 -13.48
N LYS A 85 -11.93 -1.34 -13.00
CA LYS A 85 -13.03 -1.88 -13.78
C LYS A 85 -13.36 -0.91 -14.93
N LYS A 86 -13.40 -1.45 -16.15
CA LYS A 86 -13.90 -0.75 -17.34
C LYS A 86 -15.42 -0.84 -17.41
#